data_AF-B8BYD3-F1
#
_entry.id   AF-B8BYD3-F1
#
_cell.length_a   1.000
_cell.length_b   1.000
_cell.length_c   1.000
_cell.angle_alpha   90.00
_cell.angle_beta   90.00
_cell.angle_gamma   90.00
#
_symmetry.space_group_name_H-M   'P 1'
#
loop_
_entity.id
_entity.type
_entity.pdbx_description
1 polymer ?
#
loop_
_entity_poly.entity_id
_entity_poly.type
_entity_poly.pdbx_seq_one_letter_code
_entity_poly.pdbx_strand_id
1 'polypeptide(L)'
;MPIDKPSLAESDNCNPFRLPQKLDSNLPNLRIEERGIGFKSTTSQHTRQTTPFNSPRPKRNATLKKVYESNTILSRLRSTQDKRSAKEIISDKRELLLLNLAIQTQLDEINKLHDTIEQRGNELDAKEQELDESITRFGVFVKENEDSYAQADVQAEREYKKRQEKTTTVSNLTQQLQTIQADIAKQADALAEYTGYATFLGNMTPDSYTDTFNDDKRRRQRDRRHQRIEKRKELFRLATNIKACGDKSQRRRTTERKPKLDNEDVITEPDFEDEPLTSSDEECPMYFRQPQQLAKEFTSLEDENRYLLQKVNEREEELLDLRAKIREVVASDATTSQHAPISIDEDKASCTDNSTLRQDMQSLCL
;
A
#
# COMPACT_ATOMS: atom_id res chain seq x y z
N MET A 1 -2.40 29.71 21.21
CA MET A 1 -3.59 28.92 21.55
C MET A 1 -3.24 27.45 21.35
N PRO A 2 -3.40 26.59 22.37
CA PRO A 2 -3.17 25.17 22.22
C PRO A 2 -4.41 24.56 21.55
N ILE A 3 -4.22 23.83 20.45
CA ILE A 3 -5.30 23.07 19.82
C ILE A 3 -4.86 21.61 19.74
N ASP A 4 -5.78 20.79 20.20
CA ASP A 4 -5.65 19.42 20.62
C ASP A 4 -5.22 18.44 19.52
N LYS A 5 -4.50 17.40 19.98
CA LYS A 5 -4.28 16.16 19.22
C LYS A 5 -5.61 15.43 19.02
N PRO A 6 -5.90 14.90 17.83
CA PRO A 6 -6.74 13.73 17.71
C PRO A 6 -5.86 12.47 17.74
N SER A 7 -6.18 11.60 18.68
CA SER A 7 -5.77 10.21 18.76
C SER A 7 -6.16 9.46 17.48
N LEU A 8 -5.18 9.12 16.65
CA LEU A 8 -5.34 8.06 15.66
C LEU A 8 -4.93 6.75 16.30
N ALA A 9 -5.95 5.94 16.56
CA ALA A 9 -5.84 4.57 17.01
C ALA A 9 -4.85 3.81 16.13
N GLU A 10 -3.81 3.27 16.76
CA GLU A 10 -2.98 2.20 16.20
C GLU A 10 -3.92 1.03 15.91
N SER A 11 -4.33 0.88 14.65
CA SER A 11 -4.83 -0.39 14.18
C SER A 11 -3.64 -1.34 14.21
N ASP A 12 -3.59 -2.19 15.23
CA ASP A 12 -2.73 -3.36 15.33
C ASP A 12 -2.96 -4.25 14.10
N ASN A 13 -2.26 -3.89 13.01
CA ASN A 13 -2.13 -4.73 11.85
C ASN A 13 -1.12 -5.81 12.24
N CYS A 14 -1.62 -6.90 12.85
CA CYS A 14 -0.87 -8.07 13.24
C CYS A 14 -0.20 -8.67 12.00
N ASN A 15 1.01 -8.20 11.70
CA ASN A 15 1.91 -8.85 10.77
C ASN A 15 2.57 -10.02 11.51
N PRO A 16 2.25 -11.29 11.17
CA PRO A 16 2.68 -12.46 11.93
C PRO A 16 4.19 -12.77 11.81
N PHE A 17 4.94 -11.95 11.06
CA PHE A 17 6.37 -12.15 10.81
C PHE A 17 7.27 -11.01 11.33
N ARG A 18 6.77 -10.12 12.20
CA ARG A 18 7.61 -9.07 12.77
C ARG A 18 8.48 -9.63 13.91
N LEU A 19 9.77 -9.86 13.65
CA LEU A 19 10.72 -10.27 14.69
C LEU A 19 10.90 -9.15 15.75
N PRO A 20 10.90 -9.47 17.05
CA PRO A 20 11.10 -8.48 18.11
C PRO A 20 12.53 -7.94 18.10
N GLN A 21 12.67 -6.63 17.93
CA GLN A 21 13.92 -5.91 18.19
C GLN A 21 13.93 -5.49 19.66
N LYS A 22 14.51 -6.33 20.52
CA LYS A 22 15.27 -6.01 21.75
C LYS A 22 15.24 -7.22 22.69
N LEU A 23 16.45 -7.71 23.02
CA LEU A 23 16.65 -8.69 24.09
C LEU A 23 16.54 -7.95 25.42
N ASP A 24 15.42 -8.11 26.11
CA ASP A 24 15.31 -7.77 27.53
C ASP A 24 15.80 -8.95 28.38
N SER A 25 16.81 -8.67 29.18
CA SER A 25 17.64 -9.59 29.96
C SER A 25 16.98 -10.10 31.25
N ASN A 26 15.71 -10.48 31.21
CA ASN A 26 15.04 -11.17 32.32
C ASN A 26 13.93 -12.10 31.81
N LEU A 27 14.33 -13.27 31.31
CA LEU A 27 13.41 -14.40 31.14
C LEU A 27 13.55 -15.33 32.35
N PRO A 28 12.46 -15.72 33.03
CA PRO A 28 12.51 -16.84 33.95
C PRO A 28 12.85 -18.10 33.14
N ASN A 29 13.66 -19.00 33.71
CA ASN A 29 14.05 -20.28 33.14
C ASN A 29 12.83 -21.07 32.63
N LEU A 30 12.43 -20.84 31.40
CA LEU A 30 11.49 -21.66 30.66
C LEU A 30 12.33 -22.68 29.93
N ARG A 31 12.50 -23.81 30.62
CA ARG A 31 12.88 -25.09 30.05
C ARG A 31 12.07 -25.28 28.77
N ILE A 32 12.75 -25.19 27.64
CA ILE A 32 12.18 -25.48 26.32
C ILE A 32 11.85 -26.97 26.34
N GLU A 33 10.61 -27.29 26.65
CA GLU A 33 10.04 -28.57 26.25
C GLU A 33 9.84 -28.47 24.74
N GLU A 34 10.71 -29.15 24.00
CA GLU A 34 10.51 -29.51 22.61
C GLU A 34 9.14 -30.19 22.50
N ARG A 35 8.10 -29.42 22.20
CA ARG A 35 6.87 -29.97 21.63
C ARG A 35 7.19 -30.34 20.19
N GLY A 36 7.97 -31.41 20.04
CA GLY A 36 7.79 -32.30 18.92
C GLY A 36 6.30 -32.58 18.84
N ILE A 37 5.74 -32.52 17.63
CA ILE A 37 4.40 -33.04 17.36
C ILE A 37 4.56 -34.55 17.54
N GLY A 38 4.56 -34.95 18.81
CA GLY A 38 4.46 -36.33 19.24
C GLY A 38 3.11 -36.76 18.74
N PHE A 39 3.12 -37.42 17.60
CA PHE A 39 2.08 -38.31 17.18
C PHE A 39 1.75 -39.12 18.43
N LYS A 40 0.63 -38.79 19.09
CA LYS A 40 0.08 -39.64 20.14
C LYS A 40 -0.41 -40.87 19.38
N SER A 41 0.51 -41.74 18.99
CA SER A 41 0.16 -43.13 18.83
C SER A 41 -0.37 -43.49 20.20
N THR A 42 -1.69 -43.65 20.29
CA THR A 42 -2.26 -44.56 21.26
C THR A 42 -1.75 -45.93 20.85
N THR A 43 -0.45 -46.17 21.10
CA THR A 43 0.12 -47.50 21.18
C THR A 43 -0.59 -48.06 22.38
N SER A 44 -1.73 -48.68 22.12
CA SER A 44 -2.36 -49.60 23.05
C SER A 44 -1.28 -50.62 23.36
N GLN A 45 -0.58 -50.41 24.47
CA GLN A 45 0.27 -51.42 25.07
C GLN A 45 -0.65 -52.48 25.64
N HIS A 46 -1.35 -53.20 24.77
CA HIS A 46 -1.72 -54.56 25.07
C HIS A 46 -0.43 -55.36 25.02
N THR A 47 0.20 -55.41 26.20
CA THR A 47 1.12 -56.47 26.60
C THR A 47 0.67 -57.75 25.93
N ARG A 48 1.50 -58.26 25.01
CA ARG A 48 1.34 -59.60 24.46
C ARG A 48 1.42 -60.58 25.63
N GLN A 49 0.29 -60.86 26.26
CA GLN A 49 0.11 -62.08 27.01
C GLN A 49 0.01 -63.18 25.96
N THR A 50 1.16 -63.61 25.44
CA THR A 50 1.24 -64.93 24.83
C THR A 50 1.10 -65.92 25.98
N THR A 51 -0.14 -66.24 26.35
CA THR A 51 -0.38 -67.43 27.16
C THR A 51 0.18 -68.60 26.35
N PRO A 52 1.16 -69.36 26.86
CA PRO A 52 1.66 -70.52 26.13
C PRO A 52 0.48 -71.47 25.93
N PHE A 53 0.14 -71.70 24.66
CA PHE A 53 -0.93 -72.61 24.29
C PHE A 53 -0.49 -74.04 24.66
N ASN A 54 -0.81 -74.45 25.87
CA ASN A 54 -0.56 -75.81 26.36
C ASN A 54 -1.77 -76.66 25.95
N SER A 55 -1.81 -77.08 24.68
CA SER A 55 -2.80 -78.07 24.26
C SER A 55 -2.51 -79.38 25.01
N PRO A 56 -3.48 -80.00 25.69
CA PRO A 56 -3.33 -81.39 26.10
C PRO A 56 -3.19 -82.21 24.82
N ARG A 57 -1.96 -82.58 24.44
CA ARG A 57 -1.74 -83.47 23.31
C ARG A 57 -2.38 -84.81 23.68
N PRO A 58 -3.49 -85.24 23.05
CA PRO A 58 -3.97 -86.58 23.26
C PRO A 58 -2.86 -87.49 22.71
N LYS A 59 -2.40 -88.45 23.50
CA LYS A 59 -1.43 -89.44 23.03
C LYS A 59 -2.10 -90.17 21.86
N ARG A 60 -1.75 -89.83 20.61
CA ARG A 60 -2.26 -90.42 19.35
C ARG A 60 -2.37 -91.95 19.42
N ASN A 61 -1.50 -92.56 20.20
CA ASN A 61 -1.38 -93.99 20.43
C ASN A 61 -2.55 -94.59 21.23
N ALA A 62 -3.27 -93.81 22.04
CA ALA A 62 -4.35 -94.32 22.90
C ALA A 62 -5.66 -94.53 22.14
N THR A 63 -6.07 -93.58 21.29
CA THR A 63 -7.29 -93.71 20.48
C THR A 63 -7.13 -94.75 19.37
N LEU A 64 -5.95 -94.79 18.72
CA LEU A 64 -5.62 -95.84 17.76
C LEU A 64 -5.64 -97.24 18.39
N LYS A 65 -5.21 -97.36 19.65
CA LYS A 65 -5.27 -98.62 20.41
C LYS A 65 -6.71 -99.06 20.67
N LYS A 66 -7.60 -98.14 21.08
CA LYS A 66 -9.04 -98.41 21.23
C LYS A 66 -9.71 -98.85 19.92
N VAL A 67 -9.35 -98.21 18.79
CA VAL A 67 -9.86 -98.60 17.46
C VAL A 67 -9.39 -100.01 17.09
N TYR A 68 -8.12 -100.34 17.34
CA TYR A 68 -7.57 -101.67 17.09
C TYR A 68 -8.21 -102.76 17.97
N GLU A 69 -8.41 -102.47 19.26
CA GLU A 69 -9.11 -103.35 20.22
C GLU A 69 -10.57 -103.58 19.80
N SER A 70 -11.29 -102.52 19.42
CA SER A 70 -12.65 -102.59 18.85
C SER A 70 -12.70 -103.49 17.60
N ASN A 71 -11.77 -103.31 16.67
CA ASN A 71 -11.70 -104.14 15.45
C ASN A 71 -11.42 -105.61 15.77
N THR A 72 -10.60 -105.89 16.78
CA THR A 72 -10.28 -107.26 17.22
C THR A 72 -11.49 -107.94 17.87
N ILE A 73 -12.28 -107.20 18.65
CA ILE A 73 -13.56 -107.69 19.21
C ILE A 73 -14.58 -107.96 18.10
N LEU A 74 -14.68 -107.06 17.11
CA LEU A 74 -15.54 -107.25 15.93
C LEU A 74 -15.17 -108.49 15.11
N SER A 75 -13.88 -108.74 14.89
CA SER A 75 -13.40 -109.96 14.21
C SER A 75 -13.76 -111.23 14.99
N ARG A 76 -13.60 -111.20 16.32
CA ARG A 76 -14.00 -112.31 17.22
C ARG A 76 -15.50 -112.60 17.13
N LEU A 77 -16.34 -111.57 17.13
CA LEU A 77 -17.79 -111.68 16.99
C LEU A 77 -18.24 -112.20 15.61
N ARG A 78 -17.46 -111.95 14.54
CA ARG A 78 -17.78 -112.42 13.17
C ARG A 78 -17.31 -113.85 12.87
N SER A 79 -16.21 -114.32 13.46
CA SER A 79 -15.57 -115.60 13.08
C SER A 79 -16.06 -116.85 13.83
N THR A 80 -16.94 -116.74 14.83
CA THR A 80 -17.29 -117.90 15.70
C THR A 80 -18.79 -117.97 16.01
N GLN A 81 -19.58 -118.42 15.04
CA GLN A 81 -21.03 -118.42 15.16
C GLN A 81 -21.60 -119.63 15.93
N ASP A 82 -20.84 -120.74 16.05
CA ASP A 82 -21.42 -122.03 16.49
C ASP A 82 -20.87 -122.63 17.81
N LYS A 83 -19.95 -121.96 18.53
CA LYS A 83 -19.28 -122.55 19.73
C LYS A 83 -19.15 -121.64 20.97
N ARG A 84 -19.75 -120.45 20.98
CA ARG A 84 -19.58 -119.48 22.09
C ARG A 84 -20.75 -119.47 23.07
N SER A 85 -20.44 -119.27 24.35
CA SER A 85 -21.45 -119.06 25.38
C SER A 85 -22.13 -117.71 25.19
N ALA A 86 -23.46 -117.64 25.37
CA ALA A 86 -24.22 -116.39 25.27
C ALA A 86 -23.64 -115.27 26.15
N LYS A 87 -23.06 -115.63 27.30
CA LYS A 87 -22.40 -114.69 28.23
C LYS A 87 -21.17 -114.01 27.62
N GLU A 88 -20.38 -114.73 26.81
CA GLU A 88 -19.18 -114.19 26.15
C GLU A 88 -19.56 -113.23 25.02
N ILE A 89 -20.57 -113.56 24.23
CA ILE A 89 -21.10 -112.68 23.17
C ILE A 89 -21.64 -111.39 23.77
N ILE A 90 -22.37 -111.49 24.88
CA ILE A 90 -22.87 -110.32 25.61
C ILE A 90 -21.71 -109.48 26.16
N SER A 91 -20.65 -110.12 26.68
CA SER A 91 -19.46 -109.44 27.15
C SER A 91 -18.75 -108.67 26.03
N ASP A 92 -18.44 -109.35 24.91
CA ASP A 92 -17.78 -108.75 23.75
C ASP A 92 -18.61 -107.59 23.17
N LYS A 93 -19.94 -107.73 23.09
CA LYS A 93 -20.83 -106.65 22.63
C LYS A 93 -20.85 -105.45 23.57
N ARG A 94 -20.80 -105.67 24.89
CA ARG A 94 -20.73 -104.59 25.89
C ARG A 94 -19.38 -103.87 25.83
N GLU A 95 -18.29 -104.63 25.72
CA GLU A 95 -16.93 -104.08 25.58
C GLU A 95 -16.82 -103.24 24.30
N LEU A 96 -17.35 -103.74 23.18
CA LEU A 96 -17.43 -103.01 21.92
C LEU A 96 -18.26 -101.72 22.04
N LEU A 97 -19.41 -101.77 22.72
CA LEU A 97 -20.27 -100.59 22.92
C LEU A 97 -19.54 -99.50 23.74
N LEU A 98 -18.85 -99.89 24.81
CA LEU A 98 -18.09 -98.96 25.65
C LEU A 98 -16.91 -98.34 24.88
N LEU A 99 -16.19 -99.14 24.09
CA LEU A 99 -15.13 -98.67 23.21
C LEU A 99 -15.66 -97.69 22.15
N ASN A 100 -16.79 -98.01 21.52
CA ASN A 100 -17.42 -97.15 20.52
C ASN A 100 -17.91 -95.83 21.13
N LEU A 101 -18.57 -95.88 22.30
CA LEU A 101 -18.96 -94.68 23.04
C LEU A 101 -17.74 -93.81 23.37
N ALA A 102 -16.64 -94.41 23.84
CA ALA A 102 -15.42 -93.69 24.16
C ALA A 102 -14.74 -93.07 22.92
N ILE A 103 -14.82 -93.72 21.77
CA ILE A 103 -14.32 -93.18 20.49
C ILE A 103 -15.21 -92.02 20.04
N GLN A 104 -16.54 -92.17 20.10
CA GLN A 104 -17.49 -91.12 19.73
C GLN A 104 -17.31 -89.87 20.59
N THR A 105 -17.20 -90.01 21.91
CA THR A 105 -16.93 -88.87 22.81
C THR A 105 -15.63 -88.15 22.47
N GLN A 106 -14.59 -88.90 22.05
CA GLN A 106 -13.32 -88.31 21.63
C GLN A 106 -13.42 -87.61 20.28
N LEU A 107 -14.19 -88.15 19.33
CA LEU A 107 -14.44 -87.50 18.04
C LEU A 107 -15.24 -86.20 18.23
N ASP A 108 -16.25 -86.19 19.09
CA ASP A 108 -17.01 -84.98 19.43
C ASP A 108 -16.13 -83.92 20.09
N GLU A 109 -15.21 -84.33 20.97
CA GLU A 109 -14.22 -83.42 21.57
C GLU A 109 -13.24 -82.88 20.53
N ILE A 110 -12.75 -83.72 19.61
CA ILE A 110 -11.87 -83.30 18.51
C ILE A 110 -12.58 -82.30 17.60
N ASN A 111 -13.85 -82.54 17.25
CA ASN A 111 -14.63 -81.65 16.41
C ASN A 111 -14.84 -80.29 17.10
N LYS A 112 -15.20 -80.27 18.38
CA LYS A 112 -15.27 -79.02 19.16
C LYS A 112 -13.96 -78.25 19.17
N LEU A 113 -12.83 -78.95 19.33
CA LEU A 113 -11.51 -78.32 19.25
C LEU A 113 -11.24 -77.78 17.86
N HIS A 114 -11.62 -78.51 16.81
CA HIS A 114 -11.48 -78.06 15.42
C HIS A 114 -12.27 -76.77 15.18
N ASP A 115 -13.55 -76.72 15.60
CA ASP A 115 -14.38 -75.52 15.49
C ASP A 115 -13.77 -74.33 16.24
N THR A 116 -13.22 -74.55 17.44
CA THR A 116 -12.52 -73.47 18.18
C THR A 116 -11.23 -73.02 17.51
N ILE A 117 -10.53 -73.91 16.80
CA ILE A 117 -9.33 -73.56 16.03
C ILE A 117 -9.73 -72.76 14.79
N GLU A 118 -10.79 -73.17 14.09
CA GLU A 118 -11.31 -72.46 12.92
C GLU A 118 -11.79 -71.06 13.28
N GLN A 119 -12.59 -70.92 14.35
CA GLN A 119 -13.03 -69.60 14.84
C GLN A 119 -11.84 -68.70 15.18
N ARG A 120 -10.84 -69.23 15.89
CA ARG A 120 -9.62 -68.46 16.21
C ARG A 120 -8.80 -68.13 14.98
N GLY A 121 -8.74 -69.02 13.99
CA GLY A 121 -8.10 -68.77 12.70
C GLY A 121 -8.77 -67.59 11.99
N ASN A 122 -10.10 -67.63 11.85
CA ASN A 122 -10.87 -66.56 11.21
C ASN A 122 -10.74 -65.22 11.97
N GLU A 123 -10.72 -65.25 13.31
CA GLU A 123 -10.50 -64.05 14.13
C GLU A 123 -9.08 -63.47 13.95
N LEU A 124 -8.08 -64.33 13.75
CA LEU A 124 -6.71 -63.90 13.48
C LEU A 124 -6.60 -63.30 12.09
N ASP A 125 -7.17 -63.96 11.07
CA ASP A 125 -7.17 -63.48 9.69
C ASP A 125 -7.87 -62.11 9.57
N ALA A 126 -9.00 -61.92 10.29
CA ALA A 126 -9.70 -60.64 10.33
C ALA A 126 -8.82 -59.53 10.93
N LYS A 127 -8.10 -59.81 12.04
CA LYS A 127 -7.18 -58.85 12.65
C LYS A 127 -5.94 -58.58 11.80
N GLU A 128 -5.45 -59.59 11.08
CA GLU A 128 -4.35 -59.42 10.14
C GLU A 128 -4.77 -58.48 8.99
N GLN A 129 -5.96 -58.69 8.42
CA GLN A 129 -6.51 -57.81 7.40
C GLN A 129 -6.70 -56.37 7.92
N GLU A 130 -7.21 -56.18 9.14
CA GLU A 130 -7.35 -54.85 9.74
C GLU A 130 -5.99 -54.14 9.87
N LEU A 131 -4.93 -54.89 10.22
CA LEU A 131 -3.57 -54.35 10.30
C LEU A 131 -3.04 -53.98 8.91
N ASP A 132 -3.23 -54.83 7.91
CA ASP A 132 -2.81 -54.57 6.53
C ASP A 132 -3.52 -53.34 5.93
N GLU A 133 -4.81 -53.20 6.20
CA GLU A 133 -5.57 -52.01 5.82
C GLU A 133 -5.04 -50.76 6.52
N SER A 134 -4.71 -50.86 7.81
CA SER A 134 -4.12 -49.75 8.57
C SER A 134 -2.73 -49.37 8.03
N ILE A 135 -1.90 -50.35 7.67
CA ILE A 135 -0.57 -50.12 7.06
C ILE A 135 -0.74 -49.39 5.73
N THR A 136 -1.68 -49.85 4.90
CA THR A 136 -1.96 -49.24 3.59
C THR A 136 -2.45 -47.80 3.75
N ARG A 137 -3.41 -47.56 4.63
CA ARG A 137 -3.94 -46.21 4.91
C ARG A 137 -2.85 -45.28 5.48
N PHE A 138 -2.00 -45.79 6.36
CA PHE A 138 -0.88 -45.01 6.89
C PHE A 138 0.14 -44.66 5.80
N GLY A 139 0.46 -45.59 4.90
CA GLY A 139 1.34 -45.33 3.76
C GLY A 139 0.77 -44.25 2.82
N VAL A 140 -0.54 -44.25 2.58
CA VAL A 140 -1.22 -43.19 1.82
C VAL A 140 -1.16 -41.86 2.57
N PHE A 141 -1.46 -41.84 3.87
CA PHE A 141 -1.40 -40.63 4.69
C PHE A 141 -0.01 -39.98 4.71
N VAL A 142 1.06 -40.78 4.80
CA VAL A 142 2.43 -40.25 4.75
C VAL A 142 2.70 -39.59 3.40
N LYS A 143 2.33 -40.24 2.29
CA LYS A 143 2.48 -39.66 0.95
C LYS A 143 1.67 -38.39 0.75
N GLU A 144 0.41 -38.39 1.16
CA GLU A 144 -0.46 -37.21 1.07
C GLU A 144 0.06 -36.04 1.88
N ASN A 145 0.63 -36.31 3.07
CA ASN A 145 1.29 -35.27 3.84
C ASN A 145 2.55 -34.76 3.14
N GLU A 146 3.42 -35.64 2.66
CA GLU A 146 4.63 -35.25 1.90
C GLU A 146 4.26 -34.39 0.69
N ASP A 147 3.25 -34.80 -0.07
CA ASP A 147 2.73 -34.05 -1.22
C ASP A 147 2.12 -32.71 -0.78
N SER A 148 1.38 -32.67 0.32
CA SER A 148 0.80 -31.44 0.86
C SER A 148 1.87 -30.47 1.36
N TYR A 149 2.93 -30.95 2.02
CA TYR A 149 4.07 -30.14 2.45
C TYR A 149 4.81 -29.58 1.23
N ALA A 150 5.11 -30.43 0.24
CA ALA A 150 5.76 -30.00 -0.99
C ALA A 150 4.93 -28.95 -1.74
N GLN A 151 3.61 -29.10 -1.80
CA GLN A 151 2.71 -28.10 -2.39
C GLN A 151 2.72 -26.79 -1.61
N ALA A 152 2.71 -26.85 -0.27
CA ALA A 152 2.79 -25.65 0.57
C ALA A 152 4.11 -24.90 0.35
N ASP A 153 5.23 -25.62 0.25
CA ASP A 153 6.55 -25.03 -0.03
C ASP A 153 6.58 -24.37 -1.41
N VAL A 154 6.11 -25.07 -2.45
CA VAL A 154 6.03 -24.52 -3.81
C VAL A 154 5.12 -23.29 -3.85
N GLN A 155 4.01 -23.28 -3.11
CA GLN A 155 3.13 -22.11 -3.03
C GLN A 155 3.81 -20.94 -2.31
N ALA A 156 4.53 -21.21 -1.22
CA ALA A 156 5.31 -20.20 -0.50
C ALA A 156 6.40 -19.58 -1.39
N GLU A 157 7.13 -20.39 -2.15
CA GLU A 157 8.14 -19.91 -3.11
C GLU A 157 7.52 -19.05 -4.22
N ARG A 158 6.38 -19.46 -4.77
CA ARG A 158 5.65 -18.67 -5.79
C ARG A 158 5.22 -17.32 -5.26
N GLU A 159 4.63 -17.27 -4.06
CA GLU A 159 4.21 -16.02 -3.43
C GLU A 159 5.42 -15.15 -3.05
N TYR A 160 6.52 -15.75 -2.59
CA TYR A 160 7.78 -15.06 -2.33
C TYR A 160 8.33 -14.40 -3.61
N LYS A 161 8.35 -15.13 -4.73
CA LYS A 161 8.82 -14.62 -6.02
C LYS A 161 7.95 -13.46 -6.52
N LYS A 162 6.62 -13.60 -6.47
CA LYS A 162 5.68 -12.50 -6.80
C LYS A 162 5.93 -11.26 -5.93
N ARG A 163 6.16 -11.44 -4.63
CA ARG A 163 6.48 -10.35 -3.71
C ARG A 163 7.82 -9.70 -4.07
N GLN A 164 8.82 -10.48 -4.43
CA GLN A 164 10.12 -9.98 -4.84
C GLN A 164 10.03 -9.13 -6.12
N GLU A 165 9.29 -9.60 -7.14
CA GLU A 165 9.02 -8.84 -8.38
C GLU A 165 8.27 -7.52 -8.10
N LYS A 166 7.28 -7.54 -7.19
CA LYS A 166 6.61 -6.31 -6.74
C LYS A 166 7.57 -5.36 -6.02
N THR A 167 8.48 -5.89 -5.21
CA THR A 167 9.44 -5.06 -4.46
C THR A 167 10.44 -4.40 -5.40
N THR A 168 10.94 -5.12 -6.42
CA THR A 168 11.86 -4.55 -7.41
C THR A 168 11.17 -3.51 -8.29
N THR A 169 9.92 -3.76 -8.71
CA THR A 169 9.15 -2.76 -9.47
C THR A 169 8.86 -1.49 -8.65
N VAL A 170 8.50 -1.62 -7.37
CA VAL A 170 8.36 -0.47 -6.46
C VAL A 170 9.69 0.29 -6.31
N SER A 171 10.81 -0.42 -6.16
CA SER A 171 12.14 0.21 -6.10
C SER A 171 12.45 1.00 -7.38
N ASN A 172 12.20 0.43 -8.55
CA ASN A 172 12.43 1.09 -9.84
C ASN A 172 11.53 2.32 -10.01
N LEU A 173 10.25 2.22 -9.67
CA LEU A 173 9.32 3.35 -9.72
C LEU A 173 9.72 4.45 -8.73
N THR A 174 10.20 4.08 -7.54
CA THR A 174 10.70 5.04 -6.55
C THR A 174 11.92 5.78 -7.07
N GLN A 175 12.84 5.07 -7.75
CA GLN A 175 14.00 5.70 -8.38
C GLN A 175 13.59 6.67 -9.49
N GLN A 176 12.66 6.28 -10.37
CA GLN A 176 12.13 7.16 -11.41
C GLN A 176 11.44 8.41 -10.82
N LEU A 177 10.67 8.22 -9.75
CA LEU A 177 10.01 9.30 -9.03
C LEU A 177 11.04 10.29 -8.47
N GLN A 178 12.13 9.80 -7.88
CA GLN A 178 13.22 10.66 -7.39
C GLN A 178 13.92 11.42 -8.52
N THR A 179 14.14 10.79 -9.68
CA THR A 179 14.71 11.48 -10.86
C THR A 179 13.80 12.61 -11.34
N ILE A 180 12.50 12.34 -11.51
CA ILE A 180 11.53 13.35 -11.95
C ILE A 180 11.42 14.47 -10.91
N GLN A 181 11.43 14.16 -9.62
CA GLN A 181 11.42 15.16 -8.55
C GLN A 181 12.66 16.07 -8.61
N ALA A 182 13.85 15.51 -8.84
CA ALA A 182 15.07 16.29 -8.99
C ALA A 182 14.99 17.20 -10.23
N ASP A 183 14.39 16.74 -11.33
CA ASP A 183 14.22 17.55 -12.53
C ASP A 183 13.16 18.64 -12.35
N ILE A 184 12.07 18.36 -11.63
CA ILE A 184 11.08 19.39 -11.23
C ILE A 184 11.75 20.46 -10.38
N ALA A 185 12.59 20.08 -9.41
CA ALA A 185 13.31 21.03 -8.56
C ALA A 185 14.23 21.93 -9.40
N LYS A 186 15.03 21.36 -10.31
CA LYS A 186 15.86 22.13 -11.24
C LYS A 186 15.04 23.10 -12.10
N GLN A 187 13.90 22.66 -12.60
CA GLN A 187 13.00 23.51 -13.40
C GLN A 187 12.37 24.62 -12.56
N ALA A 188 12.00 24.33 -11.31
CA ALA A 188 11.48 25.32 -10.38
C ALA A 188 12.52 26.39 -10.06
N ASP A 189 13.78 26.00 -9.85
CA ASP A 189 14.89 26.94 -9.64
C ASP A 189 15.12 27.80 -10.89
N ALA A 190 15.14 27.21 -12.08
CA ALA A 190 15.26 27.96 -13.33
C ALA A 190 14.08 28.93 -13.55
N LEU A 191 12.86 28.53 -13.19
CA LEU A 191 11.70 29.43 -13.23
C LEU A 191 11.82 30.56 -12.21
N ALA A 192 12.37 30.31 -11.02
CA ALA A 192 12.65 31.36 -10.04
C ALA A 192 13.67 32.38 -10.60
N GLU A 193 14.71 31.93 -11.31
CA GLU A 193 15.65 32.82 -11.99
C GLU A 193 14.97 33.63 -13.11
N TYR A 194 14.22 32.98 -14.00
CA TYR A 194 13.52 33.66 -15.10
C TYR A 194 12.46 34.64 -14.61
N THR A 195 11.74 34.31 -13.53
CA THR A 195 10.81 35.24 -12.89
C THR A 195 11.56 36.41 -12.25
N GLY A 196 12.70 36.17 -11.61
CA GLY A 196 13.62 37.21 -11.17
C GLY A 196 14.01 38.16 -12.31
N TYR A 197 14.48 37.63 -13.44
CA TYR A 197 14.80 38.43 -14.62
C TYR A 197 13.58 39.18 -15.16
N ALA A 198 12.40 38.57 -15.18
CA ALA A 198 11.17 39.23 -15.63
C ALA A 198 10.79 40.41 -14.71
N THR A 199 10.90 40.25 -13.38
CA THR A 199 10.65 41.35 -12.44
C THR A 199 11.67 42.47 -12.60
N PHE A 200 12.95 42.14 -12.77
CA PHE A 200 14.01 43.12 -13.02
C PHE A 200 13.76 43.90 -14.31
N LEU A 201 13.47 43.21 -15.42
CA LEU A 201 13.15 43.87 -16.69
C LEU A 201 11.87 44.70 -16.60
N GLY A 202 10.89 44.26 -15.79
CA GLY A 202 9.69 45.04 -15.48
C GLY A 202 10.02 46.37 -14.82
N ASN A 203 10.91 46.38 -13.82
CA ASN A 203 11.34 47.59 -13.12
C ASN A 203 12.19 48.53 -14.00
N MET A 204 12.95 47.99 -14.95
CA MET A 204 13.76 48.77 -15.89
C MET A 204 12.96 49.28 -17.09
N THR A 205 11.80 48.68 -17.37
CA THR A 205 10.96 49.12 -18.49
C THR A 205 10.26 50.43 -18.11
N PRO A 206 10.39 51.50 -18.92
CA PRO A 206 9.76 52.78 -18.61
C PRO A 206 8.24 52.66 -18.46
N ASP A 207 7.68 53.32 -17.44
CA ASP A 207 6.23 53.31 -17.17
C ASP A 207 5.41 53.85 -18.35
N SER A 208 5.96 54.80 -19.11
CA SER A 208 5.31 55.30 -20.33
C SER A 208 5.11 54.19 -21.37
N TYR A 209 6.01 53.20 -21.42
CA TYR A 209 5.86 52.04 -22.28
C TYR A 209 4.76 51.14 -21.69
N THR A 210 4.88 50.72 -20.43
CA THR A 210 3.91 49.80 -19.78
C THR A 210 2.47 50.32 -19.83
N ASP A 211 2.26 51.62 -19.64
CA ASP A 211 0.95 52.27 -19.73
C ASP A 211 0.35 52.19 -21.12
N THR A 212 1.13 52.46 -22.17
CA THR A 212 0.65 52.34 -23.56
C THR A 212 0.23 50.91 -23.90
N PHE A 213 0.95 49.90 -23.39
CA PHE A 213 0.53 48.50 -23.56
C PHE A 213 -0.72 48.17 -22.76
N ASN A 214 -0.81 48.66 -21.53
CA ASN A 214 -1.99 48.46 -20.70
C ASN A 214 -3.22 49.10 -21.34
N ASP A 215 -3.08 50.27 -21.97
CA ASP A 215 -4.13 50.92 -22.75
C ASP A 215 -4.51 50.13 -24.00
N ASP A 216 -3.53 49.67 -24.78
CA ASP A 216 -3.80 48.83 -25.94
C ASP A 216 -4.46 47.50 -25.56
N LYS A 217 -4.07 46.91 -24.43
CA LYS A 217 -4.69 45.70 -23.87
C LYS A 217 -6.13 45.99 -23.44
N ARG A 218 -6.38 47.10 -22.75
CA ARG A 218 -7.74 47.56 -22.40
C ARG A 218 -8.57 47.79 -23.65
N ARG A 219 -8.00 48.40 -24.69
CA ARG A 219 -8.67 48.65 -25.98
C ARG A 219 -9.06 47.33 -26.65
N ARG A 220 -8.13 46.38 -26.79
CA ARG A 220 -8.40 45.05 -27.35
C ARG A 220 -9.48 44.30 -26.55
N GLN A 221 -9.45 44.37 -25.23
CA GLN A 221 -10.48 43.75 -24.38
C GLN A 221 -11.86 44.39 -24.60
N ARG A 222 -11.93 45.72 -24.72
CA ARG A 222 -13.15 46.45 -25.06
C ARG A 222 -13.65 46.09 -26.45
N ASP A 223 -12.78 46.03 -27.45
CA ASP A 223 -13.14 45.66 -28.82
C ASP A 223 -13.70 44.24 -28.90
N ARG A 224 -13.10 43.27 -28.18
CA ARG A 224 -13.62 41.90 -28.10
C ARG A 224 -14.97 41.83 -27.40
N ARG A 225 -15.12 42.52 -26.27
CA ARG A 225 -16.42 42.63 -25.59
C ARG A 225 -17.46 43.23 -26.55
N HIS A 226 -17.12 44.30 -27.25
CA HIS A 226 -18.01 44.93 -28.20
C HIS A 226 -18.38 43.99 -29.36
N GLN A 227 -17.43 43.24 -29.92
CA GLN A 227 -17.72 42.24 -30.94
C GLN A 227 -18.65 41.13 -30.45
N ARG A 228 -18.51 40.67 -29.20
CA ARG A 228 -19.40 39.65 -28.64
C ARG A 228 -20.81 40.20 -28.36
N ILE A 229 -20.89 41.43 -27.87
CA ILE A 229 -22.15 42.17 -27.70
C ILE A 229 -22.86 42.34 -29.05
N GLU A 230 -22.15 42.79 -30.09
CA GLU A 230 -22.72 42.97 -31.43
C GLU A 230 -23.17 41.63 -32.03
N LYS A 231 -22.39 40.54 -31.86
CA LYS A 231 -22.84 39.19 -32.25
C LYS A 231 -24.11 38.77 -31.53
N ARG A 232 -24.22 39.06 -30.22
CA ARG A 232 -25.40 38.73 -29.41
C ARG A 232 -26.63 39.54 -29.85
N LYS A 233 -26.46 40.82 -30.18
CA LYS A 233 -27.50 41.67 -30.78
C LYS A 233 -27.96 41.16 -32.14
N GLU A 234 -27.03 40.80 -33.03
CA GLU A 234 -27.36 40.25 -34.35
C GLU A 234 -28.12 38.92 -34.26
N LEU A 235 -27.70 38.02 -33.35
CA LEU A 235 -28.43 36.78 -33.08
C LEU A 235 -29.86 37.04 -32.59
N PHE A 236 -30.03 38.04 -31.73
CA PHE A 236 -31.35 38.45 -31.24
C PHE A 236 -32.22 39.06 -32.34
N ARG A 237 -31.66 39.91 -33.21
CA ARG A 237 -32.34 40.45 -34.40
C ARG A 237 -32.78 39.33 -35.35
N LEU A 238 -31.93 38.34 -35.58
CA LEU A 238 -32.30 37.18 -36.40
C LEU A 238 -33.43 36.36 -35.76
N ALA A 239 -33.36 36.13 -34.44
CA ALA A 239 -34.38 35.38 -33.70
C ALA A 239 -35.75 36.10 -33.69
N THR A 240 -35.76 37.43 -33.53
CA THR A 240 -36.98 38.25 -33.59
C THR A 240 -37.59 38.25 -35.00
N ASN A 241 -36.78 38.37 -36.05
CA ASN A 241 -37.23 38.28 -37.45
C ASN A 241 -37.82 36.91 -37.80
N ILE A 242 -37.25 35.81 -37.28
CA ILE A 242 -37.79 34.45 -37.44
C ILE A 242 -39.16 34.32 -36.76
N LYS A 243 -39.31 34.84 -35.53
CA LYS A 243 -40.60 34.87 -34.81
C LYS A 243 -41.64 35.72 -35.56
N ALA A 244 -41.26 36.87 -36.12
CA ALA A 244 -42.15 37.74 -36.89
C ALA A 244 -42.63 37.13 -38.24
N CYS A 245 -41.82 36.28 -38.87
CA CYS A 245 -42.16 35.60 -40.12
C CYS A 245 -42.93 34.27 -39.90
N GLY A 246 -42.85 33.69 -38.70
CA GLY A 246 -43.51 32.42 -38.33
C GLY A 246 -45.04 32.49 -38.23
N ASP A 247 -45.64 33.68 -38.20
CA ASP A 247 -47.09 33.85 -37.94
C ASP A 247 -47.98 33.71 -39.20
N LYS A 248 -47.40 33.38 -40.36
CA LYS A 248 -48.16 33.18 -41.61
C LYS A 248 -48.30 31.71 -42.06
N SER A 249 -47.65 30.76 -41.41
CA SER A 249 -47.68 29.36 -41.84
C SER A 249 -47.70 28.39 -40.67
N GLN A 250 -48.81 28.35 -39.92
CA GLN A 250 -49.46 27.11 -39.46
C GLN A 250 -50.65 27.42 -38.55
N ARG A 251 -51.85 27.46 -39.13
CA ARG A 251 -53.09 27.26 -38.36
C ARG A 251 -54.08 26.42 -39.16
N ARG A 252 -53.92 25.10 -39.05
CA ARG A 252 -54.92 24.01 -39.23
C ARG A 252 -54.16 22.72 -38.84
N ARG A 253 -54.46 21.99 -37.76
CA ARG A 253 -55.76 21.60 -37.19
C ARG A 253 -55.65 21.19 -35.70
N THR A 254 -56.76 21.48 -34.99
CA THR A 254 -57.42 20.72 -33.90
C THR A 254 -56.77 20.52 -32.52
N THR A 255 -57.46 21.14 -31.54
CA THR A 255 -57.83 20.64 -30.20
C THR A 255 -56.72 20.23 -29.25
N GLU A 256 -56.41 21.07 -28.26
CA GLU A 256 -56.91 20.91 -26.88
C GLU A 256 -56.42 22.06 -25.97
N ARG A 257 -57.33 22.48 -25.09
CA ARG A 257 -57.15 23.12 -23.77
C ARG A 257 -55.98 24.08 -23.54
N LYS A 258 -56.31 25.36 -23.39
CA LYS A 258 -55.49 26.38 -22.71
C LYS A 258 -55.17 25.96 -21.27
N PRO A 259 -53.94 26.22 -20.80
CA PRO A 259 -53.73 26.97 -19.58
C PRO A 259 -53.29 28.40 -19.92
N LYS A 260 -53.72 29.34 -19.08
CA LYS A 260 -53.32 30.74 -19.11
C LYS A 260 -51.86 30.85 -18.70
N LEU A 261 -51.06 31.53 -19.51
CA LEU A 261 -49.87 32.25 -19.08
C LEU A 261 -50.03 33.65 -19.66
N ASP A 262 -50.41 34.55 -18.77
CA ASP A 262 -50.30 35.98 -18.99
C ASP A 262 -48.81 36.28 -19.13
N ASN A 263 -48.41 36.77 -20.30
CA ASN A 263 -47.39 37.78 -20.52
C ASN A 263 -47.29 37.92 -22.04
N GLU A 264 -47.62 39.12 -22.53
CA GLU A 264 -47.12 39.58 -23.80
C GLU A 264 -45.61 39.29 -23.81
N ASP A 265 -45.15 38.36 -24.64
CA ASP A 265 -43.73 38.24 -25.00
C ASP A 265 -43.40 39.49 -25.85
N VAL A 266 -43.50 40.68 -25.24
CA VAL A 266 -42.69 41.81 -25.63
C VAL A 266 -41.28 41.27 -25.50
N ILE A 267 -40.67 40.98 -26.64
CA ILE A 267 -39.27 40.62 -26.74
C ILE A 267 -38.51 41.86 -26.28
N THR A 268 -38.40 42.00 -24.95
CA THR A 268 -37.71 43.09 -24.29
C THR A 268 -36.26 42.86 -24.63
N GLU A 269 -35.66 43.87 -25.27
CA GLU A 269 -34.26 43.82 -25.69
C GLU A 269 -33.42 43.41 -24.46
N PRO A 270 -32.74 42.23 -24.50
CA PRO A 270 -31.93 41.78 -23.38
C PRO A 270 -30.85 42.83 -23.12
N ASP A 271 -30.52 43.06 -21.85
CA ASP A 271 -29.33 43.84 -21.55
C ASP A 271 -28.10 43.08 -22.07
N PHE A 272 -27.47 43.67 -23.08
CA PHE A 272 -26.28 43.11 -23.71
C PHE A 272 -25.00 43.57 -23.00
N GLU A 273 -25.07 44.50 -22.04
CA GLU A 273 -23.90 45.06 -21.35
C GLU A 273 -23.37 44.18 -20.20
N ASP A 274 -24.02 43.07 -19.87
CA ASP A 274 -23.56 42.13 -18.83
C ASP A 274 -22.36 41.26 -19.25
N GLU A 275 -21.74 41.54 -20.40
CA GLU A 275 -20.65 40.71 -20.91
C GLU A 275 -19.30 41.00 -20.23
N PRO A 276 -18.68 40.01 -19.54
CA PRO A 276 -17.44 40.23 -18.81
C PRO A 276 -16.25 40.47 -19.75
N LEU A 277 -15.30 41.29 -19.30
CA LEU A 277 -13.98 41.40 -19.95
C LEU A 277 -13.24 40.08 -19.74
N THR A 278 -12.68 39.53 -20.81
CA THR A 278 -11.88 38.29 -20.76
C THR A 278 -10.42 38.64 -21.02
N SER A 279 -9.49 38.15 -20.21
CA SER A 279 -8.06 38.29 -20.50
C SER A 279 -7.69 37.48 -21.75
N SER A 280 -6.78 38.02 -22.56
CA SER A 280 -6.15 37.28 -23.65
C SER A 280 -4.83 36.71 -23.17
N ASP A 281 -4.52 35.46 -23.53
CA ASP A 281 -3.19 34.85 -23.42
C ASP A 281 -2.26 35.31 -24.56
N GLU A 282 -2.47 36.52 -25.11
CA GLU A 282 -1.56 37.08 -26.12
C GLU A 282 -0.30 37.57 -25.42
N GLU A 283 0.84 36.96 -25.73
CA GLU A 283 2.15 37.39 -25.24
C GLU A 283 2.46 38.82 -25.71
N CYS A 284 2.77 39.69 -24.74
CA CYS A 284 3.16 41.07 -25.04
C CYS A 284 4.62 41.09 -25.51
N PRO A 285 4.95 41.79 -26.60
CA PRO A 285 6.34 41.96 -27.01
C PRO A 285 7.12 42.70 -25.91
N MET A 286 8.32 42.21 -25.60
CA MET A 286 9.22 42.83 -24.63
C MET A 286 9.75 44.19 -25.13
N TYR A 287 9.95 45.14 -24.21
CA TYR A 287 10.59 46.44 -24.47
C TYR A 287 12.02 46.26 -24.98
N PHE A 288 12.80 45.48 -24.25
CA PHE A 288 14.17 45.11 -24.59
C PHE A 288 14.18 43.99 -25.63
N ARG A 289 14.58 44.32 -26.87
CA ARG A 289 14.64 43.35 -27.99
C ARG A 289 16.05 42.86 -28.27
N GLN A 290 17.04 43.63 -27.83
CA GLN A 290 18.45 43.34 -28.04
C GLN A 290 19.18 43.45 -26.69
N PRO A 291 20.07 42.51 -26.36
CA PRO A 291 20.77 42.51 -25.07
C PRO A 291 21.61 43.78 -24.87
N GLN A 292 22.08 44.41 -25.95
CA GLN A 292 22.85 45.64 -25.88
C GLN A 292 22.03 46.86 -25.41
N GLN A 293 20.70 46.82 -25.49
CA GLN A 293 19.84 47.93 -25.05
C GLN A 293 19.90 48.10 -23.54
N LEU A 294 19.76 47.00 -22.80
CA LEU A 294 19.85 46.98 -21.35
C LEU A 294 21.25 47.41 -20.87
N ALA A 295 22.31 46.92 -21.53
CA ALA A 295 23.68 47.33 -21.21
C ALA A 295 23.91 48.83 -21.40
N LYS A 296 23.32 49.43 -22.45
CA LYS A 296 23.40 50.88 -22.69
C LYS A 296 22.66 51.68 -21.62
N GLU A 297 21.45 51.27 -21.26
CA GLU A 297 20.69 51.92 -20.17
C GLU A 297 21.47 51.84 -18.85
N PHE A 298 22.09 50.71 -18.56
CA PHE A 298 22.95 50.56 -17.39
C PHE A 298 24.14 51.54 -17.41
N THR A 299 24.90 51.60 -18.51
CA THR A 299 26.01 52.56 -18.63
C THR A 299 25.55 54.01 -18.50
N SER A 300 24.35 54.34 -19.00
CA SER A 300 23.77 55.68 -18.85
C SER A 300 23.42 55.99 -17.39
N LEU A 301 22.83 55.03 -16.66
CA LEU A 301 22.54 55.18 -15.24
C LEU A 301 23.81 55.23 -14.39
N GLU A 302 24.85 54.48 -14.74
CA GLU A 302 26.17 54.57 -14.11
C GLU A 302 26.80 55.95 -14.30
N ASP A 303 26.74 56.48 -15.52
CA ASP A 303 27.24 57.81 -15.84
C ASP A 303 26.45 58.91 -15.11
N GLU A 304 25.13 58.78 -15.01
CA GLU A 304 24.27 59.68 -14.24
C GLU A 304 24.54 59.58 -12.74
N ASN A 305 24.66 58.38 -12.18
CA ASN A 305 25.02 58.16 -10.78
C ASN A 305 26.41 58.74 -10.46
N ARG A 306 27.38 58.56 -11.36
CA ARG A 306 28.71 59.17 -11.22
C ARG A 306 28.64 60.69 -11.27
N TYR A 307 27.83 61.26 -12.15
CA TYR A 307 27.59 62.70 -12.22
C TYR A 307 26.94 63.23 -10.95
N LEU A 308 25.92 62.56 -10.43
CA LEU A 308 25.26 62.93 -9.17
C LEU A 308 26.23 62.86 -7.99
N LEU A 309 27.05 61.81 -7.90
CA LEU A 309 28.07 61.69 -6.86
C LEU A 309 29.10 62.81 -6.95
N GLN A 310 29.55 63.16 -8.16
CA GLN A 310 30.42 64.31 -8.37
C GLN A 310 29.74 65.61 -7.92
N LYS A 311 28.46 65.82 -8.25
CA LYS A 311 27.71 67.01 -7.83
C LYS A 311 27.53 67.10 -6.33
N VAL A 312 27.31 65.98 -5.65
CA VAL A 312 27.26 65.92 -4.18
C VAL A 312 28.63 66.32 -3.61
N ASN A 313 29.73 65.76 -4.12
CA ASN A 313 31.07 66.11 -3.65
C ASN A 313 31.40 67.59 -3.89
N GLU A 314 31.07 68.15 -5.07
CA GLU A 314 31.25 69.58 -5.37
C GLU A 314 30.48 70.47 -4.39
N ARG A 315 29.22 70.11 -4.09
CA ARG A 315 28.39 70.83 -3.10
C ARG A 315 28.92 70.69 -1.69
N GLU A 316 29.45 69.52 -1.32
CA GLU A 316 30.11 69.31 -0.03
C GLU A 316 31.36 70.18 0.11
N GLU A 317 32.16 70.29 -0.94
CA GLU A 317 33.34 71.16 -0.98
C GLU A 317 32.94 72.64 -0.83
N GLU A 318 31.92 73.10 -1.57
CA GLU A 318 31.35 74.45 -1.42
C GLU A 318 30.87 74.72 0.03
N LEU A 319 30.22 73.73 0.65
CA LEU A 319 29.78 73.82 2.05
C LEU A 319 30.96 73.87 3.02
N LEU A 320 32.02 73.09 2.77
CA LEU A 320 33.24 73.12 3.59
C LEU A 320 33.95 74.48 3.50
N ASP A 321 34.01 75.06 2.31
CA ASP A 321 34.56 76.38 2.07
C ASP A 321 33.75 77.48 2.76
N LEU A 322 32.42 77.42 2.68
CA LEU A 322 31.55 78.35 3.40
C LEU A 322 31.73 78.21 4.91
N ARG A 323 31.80 76.97 5.44
CA ARG A 323 32.08 76.71 6.85
C ARG A 323 33.46 77.25 7.26
N ALA A 324 34.47 77.13 6.40
CA ALA A 324 35.80 77.68 6.65
C ALA A 324 35.79 79.22 6.69
N LYS A 325 35.11 79.88 5.73
CA LYS A 325 34.94 81.34 5.72
C LYS A 325 34.17 81.85 6.93
N ILE A 326 33.10 81.16 7.34
CA ILE A 326 32.38 81.48 8.58
C ILE A 326 33.33 81.42 9.78
N ARG A 327 34.15 80.36 9.90
CA ARG A 327 35.15 80.27 10.97
C ARG A 327 36.17 81.40 10.93
N GLU A 328 36.62 81.81 9.74
CA GLU A 328 37.57 82.90 9.57
C GLU A 328 36.96 84.26 9.98
N VAL A 329 35.73 84.55 9.57
CA VAL A 329 35.00 85.78 9.95
C VAL A 329 34.75 85.81 11.47
N VAL A 330 34.32 84.69 12.06
CA VAL A 330 34.16 84.58 13.52
C VAL A 330 35.50 84.81 14.24
N ALA A 331 36.61 84.34 13.68
CA ALA A 331 37.94 84.55 14.25
C ALA A 331 38.45 85.99 14.09
N SER A 332 38.12 86.68 12.99
CA SER A 332 38.53 88.08 12.76
C SER A 332 37.66 89.08 13.55
N ASP A 333 36.36 88.85 13.69
CA ASP A 333 35.46 89.67 14.52
C ASP A 333 35.83 89.60 16.02
N ALA A 334 36.38 88.47 16.48
CA ALA A 334 36.94 88.33 17.82
C ALA A 334 38.14 89.26 18.10
N THR A 335 38.76 89.83 17.07
CA THR A 335 39.87 90.79 17.23
C THR A 335 39.44 92.27 17.21
N THR A 336 38.19 92.59 16.84
CA THR A 336 37.73 93.98 16.65
C THR A 336 36.55 94.42 17.54
N SER A 337 35.82 93.51 18.19
CA SER A 337 34.66 93.90 19.03
C SER A 337 34.70 93.28 20.43
N GLN A 338 34.70 94.13 21.47
CA GLN A 338 34.42 93.75 22.86
C GLN A 338 32.92 93.45 23.10
N HIS A 339 32.30 92.60 22.28
CA HIS A 339 30.96 92.09 22.58
C HIS A 339 30.82 90.59 22.29
N ALA A 340 30.26 89.92 23.31
CA ALA A 340 29.88 88.52 23.52
C ALA A 340 30.06 87.49 22.37
N PRO A 341 30.57 86.28 22.69
CA PRO A 341 30.65 85.19 21.72
C PRO A 341 29.24 84.71 21.38
N ILE A 342 28.89 84.72 20.09
CA ILE A 342 27.74 83.98 19.59
C ILE A 342 28.19 82.51 19.52
N SER A 343 27.71 81.70 20.46
CA SER A 343 27.85 80.25 20.42
C SER A 343 27.26 79.71 19.13
N ILE A 344 28.10 79.17 18.26
CA ILE A 344 27.69 78.21 17.24
C ILE A 344 27.89 76.83 17.85
N ASP A 345 27.02 76.48 18.78
CA ASP A 345 26.73 75.08 19.10
C ASP A 345 25.43 74.74 18.36
N GLU A 346 25.36 73.50 17.85
CA GLU A 346 24.36 72.93 16.90
C GLU A 346 24.81 73.12 15.43
N ASP A 347 25.31 72.11 14.69
CA ASP A 347 24.81 70.74 14.54
C ASP A 347 25.95 69.72 14.39
N LYS A 348 26.19 68.90 15.42
CA LYS A 348 26.97 67.66 15.28
C LYS A 348 26.11 66.44 14.93
N ALA A 349 24.78 66.56 14.99
CA ALA A 349 23.84 65.46 14.75
C ALA A 349 23.58 65.17 13.26
N SER A 350 23.76 66.14 12.35
CA SER A 350 23.49 65.95 10.91
C SER A 350 24.69 65.52 10.07
N CYS A 351 25.91 65.57 10.62
CA CYS A 351 27.12 65.12 9.92
C CYS A 351 27.42 63.63 10.11
N THR A 352 26.91 62.98 11.17
CA THR A 352 27.09 61.54 11.40
C THR A 352 26.20 60.70 10.47
N ASP A 353 25.00 61.17 10.14
CA ASP A 353 24.11 60.45 9.23
C ASP A 353 24.65 60.43 7.79
N ASN A 354 25.25 61.53 7.32
CA ASN A 354 25.86 61.57 6.00
C ASN A 354 27.16 60.75 5.90
N SER A 355 27.95 60.61 6.98
CA SER A 355 29.13 59.73 6.95
C SER A 355 28.74 58.25 6.91
N THR A 356 27.62 57.90 7.55
CA THR A 356 27.08 56.53 7.58
C THR A 356 26.50 56.17 6.22
N LEU A 357 25.72 57.07 5.60
CA LEU A 357 25.23 56.92 4.23
C LEU A 357 26.36 56.80 3.19
N ARG A 358 27.48 57.50 3.39
CA ARG A 358 28.67 57.42 2.54
C ARG A 358 29.41 56.08 2.68
N GLN A 359 29.49 55.54 3.89
CA GLN A 359 30.05 54.21 4.14
C GLN A 359 29.19 53.10 3.51
N ASP A 360 27.87 53.24 3.61
CA ASP A 360 26.92 52.30 3.02
C ASP A 360 26.98 52.35 1.48
N MET A 361 27.00 53.55 0.89
CA MET A 361 27.13 53.73 -0.57
C MET A 361 28.48 53.27 -1.13
N GLN A 362 29.59 53.39 -0.38
CA GLN A 362 30.89 52.83 -0.79
C GLN A 362 30.94 51.30 -0.64
N SER A 363 30.20 50.71 0.30
CA SER A 363 30.13 49.25 0.47
C SER A 363 29.31 48.54 -0.61
N LEU A 364 28.37 49.25 -1.24
CA LEU A 364 27.52 48.76 -2.36
C LEU A 364 28.23 48.80 -3.73
N CYS A 365 29.41 49.42 -3.82
CA CYS A 365 30.22 49.50 -5.05
C CYS A 365 31.42 48.54 -5.09
N LEU A 366 31.54 47.61 -4.13
CA LEU A 366 32.44 46.45 -4.14
C LEU A 366 31.60 45.18 -4.22
#